data_AF-A0A822D5Y9-F1
#
_entry.id   AF-A0A822D5Y9-F1
#
_cell.length_a   1.000
_cell.length_b   1.000
_cell.length_c   1.000
_cell.angle_alpha   90.00
_cell.angle_beta   90.00
_cell.angle_gamma   90.00
#
_symmetry.space_group_name_H-M   'P 1'
#
loop_
_entity.id
_entity.type
_entity.pdbx_description
1 polymer ?
#
loop_
_entity_poly.entity_id
_entity_poly.type
_entity_poly.pdbx_seq_one_letter_code
_entity_poly.pdbx_strand_id
1 'polypeptide(L)'
;MPDKKQFQIDQTFIDYLRNISNYLLDGLRNQRTNTFQVSCVRKPVFVLACDHAFFDGLQGAIHTLDTYWSDHRIIFYDLGISNEQETLLRKKCARCTIIKFPFASIEKYASHIGVLKYYGFKPFVIQDALRRYGTIIYGDSSVRFNSNSFNPVLIDNYIRGFAARELPGHSLPCYTHVDTFTWFNQSYTNFENIYIAETGFLVVTDTFLTRLIMKAWLTCALESDCLVSYESETKC
;
A
#
# COMPACT_ATOMS: atom_id res chain seq x y z
N MET A 1 13.22 27.68 12.42
CA MET A 1 13.05 26.23 12.26
C MET A 1 11.69 25.90 12.86
N PRO A 2 10.70 25.45 12.07
CA PRO A 2 9.42 25.04 12.65
C PRO A 2 9.65 23.77 13.47
N ASP A 3 9.15 23.75 14.70
CA ASP A 3 9.21 22.59 15.59
C ASP A 3 8.69 21.35 14.84
N LYS A 4 9.59 20.40 14.56
CA LYS A 4 9.22 19.07 14.07
C LYS A 4 8.28 18.49 15.14
N LYS A 5 6.97 18.45 14.88
CA LYS A 5 6.02 17.71 15.73
C LYS A 5 6.42 16.25 15.67
N GLN A 6 7.19 15.81 16.67
CA GLN A 6 7.63 14.44 16.81
C GLN A 6 6.39 13.54 16.98
N PHE A 7 6.23 12.58 16.09
CA PHE A 7 5.24 11.52 16.26
C PHE A 7 5.76 10.59 17.36
N GLN A 8 5.13 10.63 18.54
CA GLN A 8 5.39 9.65 19.57
C GLN A 8 4.35 8.54 19.46
N ILE A 9 4.82 7.33 19.13
CA ILE A 9 3.97 6.14 19.16
C ILE A 9 3.97 5.62 20.60
N ASP A 10 2.79 5.60 21.22
CA ASP A 10 2.60 5.13 22.59
C ASP A 10 2.89 3.61 22.71
N GLN A 11 3.55 3.19 23.79
CA GLN A 11 3.90 1.78 24.01
C GLN A 11 2.64 0.89 24.07
N THR A 12 1.53 1.40 24.60
CA THR A 12 0.23 0.70 24.61
C THR A 12 -0.29 0.48 23.19
N PHE A 13 -0.04 1.43 22.27
CA PHE A 13 -0.39 1.24 20.87
C PHE A 13 0.53 0.21 20.20
N ILE A 14 1.82 0.19 20.52
CA ILE A 14 2.75 -0.86 20.05
C ILE A 14 2.30 -2.24 20.57
N ASP A 15 1.94 -2.33 21.85
CA ASP A 15 1.47 -3.57 22.46
C ASP A 15 0.09 -3.98 21.91
N TYR A 16 -0.78 -3.02 21.60
CA TYR A 16 -2.02 -3.25 20.85
C TYR A 16 -1.75 -3.79 19.45
N LEU A 17 -0.80 -3.21 18.70
CA LEU A 17 -0.41 -3.69 17.38
C LEU A 17 0.22 -5.09 17.46
N ARG A 18 1.03 -5.38 18.49
CA ARG A 18 1.57 -6.73 18.75
C ARG A 18 0.47 -7.72 19.09
N ASN A 19 -0.49 -7.34 19.92
CA ASN A 19 -1.65 -8.17 20.25
C ASN A 19 -2.56 -8.39 19.03
N ILE A 20 -2.75 -7.37 18.18
CA ILE A 20 -3.40 -7.55 16.89
C ILE A 20 -2.57 -8.46 15.98
N SER A 21 -1.25 -8.34 15.93
CA SER A 21 -0.36 -9.20 15.14
C SER A 21 -0.44 -10.66 15.59
N ASN A 22 -0.42 -10.91 16.89
CA ASN A 22 -0.62 -12.25 17.45
C ASN A 22 -2.05 -12.76 17.16
N TYR A 23 -3.06 -11.90 17.26
CA TYR A 23 -4.43 -12.20 16.86
C TYR A 23 -4.61 -12.37 15.32
N LEU A 24 -3.74 -11.75 14.51
CA LEU A 24 -3.67 -11.88 13.05
C LEU A 24 -3.09 -13.26 12.68
N LEU A 25 -2.06 -13.72 13.41
CA LEU A 25 -1.46 -15.05 13.25
C LEU A 25 -2.44 -16.17 13.65
N ASP A 26 -3.21 -15.98 14.73
CA ASP A 26 -4.24 -16.95 15.17
C ASP A 26 -5.52 -16.91 14.32
N GLY A 27 -5.86 -15.76 13.73
CA GLY A 27 -7.04 -15.59 12.88
C GLY A 27 -6.97 -16.37 11.56
N LEU A 28 -5.76 -16.71 11.08
CA LEU A 28 -5.57 -17.60 9.94
C LEU A 28 -5.69 -19.09 10.31
N ARG A 29 -5.60 -19.44 11.60
CA ARG A 29 -5.73 -20.84 12.08
C ARG A 29 -7.15 -21.22 12.47
N ASN A 30 -7.93 -20.29 12.99
CA ASN A 30 -9.32 -20.55 13.37
C ASN A 30 -10.26 -19.86 12.37
N GLN A 31 -10.75 -20.62 11.39
CA GLN A 31 -11.92 -20.24 10.61
C GLN A 31 -13.07 -19.96 11.60
N ARG A 32 -13.33 -18.69 11.91
CA ARG A 32 -14.57 -18.32 12.59
C ARG A 32 -15.70 -18.58 11.63
N THR A 33 -16.48 -19.61 11.93
CA THR A 33 -17.76 -19.98 11.32
C THR A 33 -18.89 -18.98 11.61
N ASN A 34 -18.56 -17.71 11.88
CA ASN A 34 -19.59 -16.69 12.01
C ASN A 34 -20.01 -16.21 10.62
N THR A 35 -21.32 -16.20 10.43
CA THR A 35 -22.13 -15.85 9.26
C THR A 35 -21.95 -14.39 8.81
N PHE A 36 -20.71 -13.95 8.55
CA PHE A 36 -20.46 -12.67 7.88
C PHE A 36 -20.76 -12.86 6.39
N GLN A 37 -21.87 -12.29 5.93
CA GLN A 37 -22.25 -12.43 4.53
C GLN A 37 -21.36 -11.53 3.65
N VAL A 38 -20.84 -12.11 2.56
CA VAL A 38 -20.07 -11.40 1.52
C VAL A 38 -20.83 -10.19 0.97
N SER A 39 -22.16 -10.21 1.00
CA SER A 39 -23.04 -9.11 0.58
C SER A 39 -22.83 -7.81 1.35
N CYS A 40 -22.27 -7.85 2.57
CA CYS A 40 -21.98 -6.67 3.38
C CYS A 40 -20.64 -6.00 2.99
N VAL A 41 -19.78 -6.69 2.24
CA VAL A 41 -18.49 -6.16 1.80
C VAL A 41 -18.69 -5.35 0.54
N ARG A 42 -18.32 -4.06 0.59
CA ARG A 42 -18.34 -3.21 -0.61
C ARG A 42 -17.39 -3.80 -1.65
N LYS A 43 -17.86 -3.90 -2.88
CA LYS A 43 -17.06 -4.35 -4.01
C LYS A 43 -15.81 -3.45 -4.15
N PRO A 44 -14.59 -4.01 -4.07
CA PRO A 44 -13.38 -3.21 -4.15
C PRO A 44 -13.17 -2.64 -5.55
N VAL A 45 -12.34 -1.60 -5.66
CA VAL A 45 -11.74 -1.21 -6.94
C VAL A 45 -10.28 -1.62 -6.99
N PHE A 46 -9.80 -2.04 -8.15
CA PHE A 46 -8.38 -2.30 -8.36
C PHE A 46 -7.65 -0.99 -8.64
N VAL A 47 -6.52 -0.78 -7.99
CA VAL A 47 -5.69 0.41 -8.12
C VAL A 47 -4.31 -0.02 -8.57
N LEU A 48 -3.88 0.47 -9.72
CA LEU A 48 -2.58 0.21 -10.32
C LEU A 48 -1.87 1.55 -10.55
N ALA A 49 -0.54 1.56 -10.50
CA ALA A 49 0.25 2.74 -10.84
C ALA A 49 1.55 2.31 -11.53
N CYS A 50 1.93 3.00 -12.59
CA CYS A 50 3.23 2.81 -13.23
C CYS A 50 3.63 4.01 -14.09
N ASP A 51 4.92 4.07 -14.43
CA ASP A 51 5.45 4.93 -15.48
C ASP A 51 5.61 4.15 -16.79
N HIS A 52 6.22 4.78 -17.79
CA HIS A 52 6.49 4.18 -19.09
C HIS A 52 7.33 2.90 -19.04
N ALA A 53 8.27 2.79 -18.09
CA ALA A 53 9.21 1.67 -18.02
C ALA A 53 8.52 0.35 -17.60
N PHE A 54 7.47 0.45 -16.78
CA PHE A 54 6.72 -0.71 -16.29
C PHE A 54 5.38 -0.94 -17.01
N PHE A 55 5.17 -0.31 -18.17
CA PHE A 55 3.90 -0.38 -18.91
C PHE A 55 3.58 -1.79 -19.42
N ASP A 56 4.57 -2.58 -19.84
CA ASP A 56 4.34 -3.98 -20.23
C ASP A 56 3.91 -4.85 -19.05
N GLY A 57 4.47 -4.56 -17.87
CA GLY A 57 4.00 -5.10 -16.60
C GLY A 57 2.51 -4.83 -16.41
N LEU A 58 2.11 -3.56 -16.56
CA LEU A 58 0.72 -3.12 -16.42
C LEU A 58 -0.22 -3.85 -17.38
N GLN A 59 0.16 -4.01 -18.65
CA GLN A 59 -0.64 -4.74 -19.63
C GLN A 59 -0.91 -6.18 -19.18
N GLY A 60 0.11 -6.87 -18.64
CA GLY A 60 -0.07 -8.21 -18.09
C GLY A 60 -0.96 -8.26 -16.83
N ALA A 61 -0.86 -7.25 -15.95
CA ALA A 61 -1.73 -7.14 -14.78
C ALA A 61 -3.20 -6.98 -15.20
N ILE A 62 -3.47 -6.04 -16.11
CA ILE A 62 -4.81 -5.79 -16.67
C ILE A 62 -5.35 -7.06 -17.34
N HIS A 63 -4.54 -7.76 -18.12
CA HIS A 63 -4.97 -9.00 -18.76
C HIS A 63 -5.47 -10.04 -17.74
N THR A 64 -4.71 -10.27 -16.66
CA THR A 64 -5.16 -11.20 -15.61
C THR A 64 -6.37 -10.69 -14.85
N LEU A 65 -6.49 -9.38 -14.64
CA LEU A 65 -7.69 -8.77 -14.05
C LEU A 65 -8.90 -8.94 -14.95
N ASP A 66 -8.76 -8.86 -16.27
CA ASP A 66 -9.87 -9.11 -17.20
C ASP A 66 -10.27 -10.58 -17.21
N THR A 67 -9.32 -11.51 -17.00
CA THR A 67 -9.62 -12.94 -16.90
C THR A 67 -10.36 -13.29 -15.61
N TYR A 68 -9.89 -12.80 -14.46
CA TYR A 68 -10.39 -13.27 -13.16
C TYR A 68 -11.34 -12.28 -12.47
N TRP A 69 -11.28 -10.99 -12.80
CA TRP A 69 -11.98 -9.91 -12.08
C TRP A 69 -12.64 -8.91 -13.05
N SER A 70 -13.25 -9.42 -14.13
CA SER A 70 -13.80 -8.63 -15.24
C SER A 70 -14.90 -7.63 -14.83
N ASP A 71 -15.60 -7.92 -13.74
CA ASP A 71 -16.71 -7.14 -13.22
C ASP A 71 -16.27 -5.99 -12.28
N HIS A 72 -14.98 -5.91 -11.93
CA HIS A 72 -14.44 -4.85 -11.07
C HIS A 72 -14.02 -3.61 -11.88
N ARG A 73 -13.94 -2.45 -11.23
CA ARG A 73 -13.34 -1.26 -11.86
C ARG A 73 -11.83 -1.25 -11.66
N ILE A 74 -11.11 -0.69 -12.63
CA ILE A 74 -9.66 -0.46 -12.54
C ILE A 74 -9.42 1.04 -12.54
N ILE A 75 -8.67 1.52 -11.56
CA ILE A 75 -8.19 2.88 -11.45
C ILE A 75 -6.68 2.84 -11.68
N PHE A 76 -6.22 3.51 -12.72
CA PHE A 76 -4.82 3.59 -13.08
C PHE A 76 -4.28 4.98 -12.77
N TYR A 77 -3.25 5.06 -11.92
CA TYR A 77 -2.50 6.28 -11.67
C TYR A 77 -1.29 6.34 -12.61
N ASP A 78 -1.33 7.31 -13.52
CA ASP A 78 -0.26 7.58 -14.48
C ASP A 78 0.90 8.30 -13.79
N LEU A 79 2.05 7.63 -13.71
CA LEU A 79 3.29 8.16 -13.15
C LEU A 79 4.26 8.70 -14.21
N GLY A 80 3.82 8.79 -15.47
CA GLY A 80 4.65 9.22 -16.61
C GLY A 80 4.71 8.16 -17.72
N ILE A 81 3.56 7.65 -18.17
CA ILE A 81 3.47 6.86 -19.41
C ILE A 81 3.52 7.77 -20.63
N SER A 82 3.90 7.24 -21.79
CA SER A 82 3.90 8.00 -23.06
C SER A 82 2.47 8.21 -23.60
N ASN A 83 2.30 9.14 -24.53
CA ASN A 83 1.00 9.38 -25.18
C ASN A 83 0.51 8.14 -25.97
N GLU A 84 1.44 7.42 -26.59
CA GLU A 84 1.15 6.16 -27.30
C GLU A 84 0.68 5.09 -26.32
N GLN A 85 1.34 4.98 -25.17
CA GLN A 85 0.96 4.06 -24.10
C GLN A 85 -0.41 4.42 -23.50
N GLU A 86 -0.70 5.71 -23.27
CA GLU A 86 -2.01 6.17 -22.79
C GLU A 86 -3.11 5.82 -23.80
N THR A 87 -2.86 6.08 -25.09
CA THR A 87 -3.79 5.72 -26.18
C THR A 87 -4.05 4.22 -26.23
N LEU A 88 -3.00 3.42 -26.10
CA LEU A 88 -3.10 1.96 -26.08
C LEU A 88 -3.89 1.46 -24.86
N LEU A 89 -3.66 2.03 -23.68
CA LEU A 89 -4.37 1.69 -22.46
C LEU A 89 -5.87 2.00 -22.58
N ARG A 90 -6.22 3.19 -23.09
CA ARG A 90 -7.62 3.59 -23.34
C ARG A 90 -8.31 2.67 -24.34
N LYS A 91 -7.58 2.20 -25.36
CA LYS A 91 -8.10 1.25 -26.36
C LYS A 91 -8.31 -0.15 -25.80
N LYS A 92 -7.38 -0.65 -24.97
CA LYS A 92 -7.41 -2.04 -24.47
C LYS A 92 -8.25 -2.23 -23.21
N CYS A 93 -8.42 -1.21 -22.37
CA CYS A 93 -9.12 -1.32 -21.10
C CYS A 93 -10.29 -0.32 -21.01
N ALA A 94 -11.47 -0.74 -21.48
CA ALA A 94 -12.67 0.10 -21.46
C ALA A 94 -13.15 0.47 -20.04
N ARG A 95 -12.80 -0.35 -19.04
CA ARG A 95 -13.16 -0.14 -17.61
C ARG A 95 -12.09 0.58 -16.79
N CYS A 96 -10.98 0.97 -17.42
CA CYS A 96 -9.90 1.69 -16.75
C CYS A 96 -10.23 3.18 -16.66
N THR A 97 -10.13 3.75 -15.46
CA THR A 97 -10.10 5.20 -15.25
C THR A 97 -8.66 5.65 -15.05
N ILE A 98 -8.15 6.49 -15.95
CA ILE A 98 -6.78 7.03 -15.87
C ILE A 98 -6.79 8.33 -15.06
N ILE A 99 -5.91 8.42 -14.06
CA ILE A 99 -5.71 9.59 -13.20
C ILE A 99 -4.23 9.99 -13.31
N LYS A 100 -3.95 11.23 -13.72
CA LYS A 100 -2.57 11.75 -13.72
C LYS A 100 -2.10 12.01 -12.30
N PHE A 101 -0.94 11.48 -11.93
CA PHE A 101 -0.36 11.71 -10.61
C PHE A 101 0.21 13.14 -10.52
N PRO A 102 -0.11 13.91 -9.46
CA PRO A 102 0.18 15.34 -9.42
C PRO A 102 1.60 15.65 -8.92
N PHE A 103 2.64 15.10 -9.58
CA PHE A 103 4.05 15.30 -9.20
C PHE A 103 4.40 16.77 -8.95
N ALA A 104 4.06 17.64 -9.90
CA ALA A 104 4.35 19.08 -9.82
C ALA A 104 3.76 19.78 -8.58
N SER A 105 2.72 19.23 -7.97
CA SER A 105 2.14 19.79 -6.72
C SER A 105 2.86 19.29 -5.48
N ILE A 106 3.29 18.03 -5.49
CA ILE A 106 3.91 17.36 -4.34
C ILE A 106 5.40 17.70 -4.24
N GLU A 107 6.11 17.75 -5.36
CA GLU A 107 7.56 18.03 -5.43
C GLU A 107 7.93 19.41 -4.92
N LYS A 108 6.96 20.34 -4.83
CA LYS A 108 7.14 21.64 -4.17
C LYS A 108 7.47 21.51 -2.68
N TYR A 109 7.06 20.41 -2.06
CA TYR A 109 7.24 20.14 -0.63
C TYR A 109 8.20 18.96 -0.38
N ALA A 110 8.24 18.00 -1.29
CA ALA A 110 9.01 16.76 -1.15
C ALA A 110 9.52 16.29 -2.52
N SER A 111 10.64 16.86 -2.97
CA SER A 111 11.20 16.61 -4.31
C SER A 111 11.62 15.15 -4.53
N HIS A 112 11.98 14.43 -3.48
CA HIS A 112 12.35 13.01 -3.55
C HIS A 112 11.20 12.11 -4.01
N ILE A 113 9.94 12.54 -3.90
CA ILE A 113 8.78 11.77 -4.38
C ILE A 113 8.80 11.59 -5.91
N GLY A 114 9.37 12.55 -6.64
CA GLY A 114 9.56 12.45 -8.10
C GLY A 114 10.53 11.35 -8.51
N VAL A 115 11.37 10.88 -7.58
CA VAL A 115 12.32 9.79 -7.83
C VAL A 115 11.60 8.46 -7.58
N LEU A 116 10.95 7.94 -8.63
CA LEU A 116 10.05 6.78 -8.56
C LEU A 116 10.64 5.54 -7.87
N LYS A 117 11.96 5.34 -7.93
CA LYS A 117 12.66 4.23 -7.26
C LYS A 117 12.48 4.21 -5.74
N TYR A 118 12.13 5.35 -5.14
CA TYR A 118 11.87 5.47 -3.71
C TYR A 118 10.44 5.10 -3.33
N TYR A 119 9.56 4.87 -4.31
CA TYR A 119 8.16 4.49 -4.11
C TYR A 119 7.34 5.44 -3.21
N GLY A 120 7.82 6.68 -3.02
CA GLY A 120 7.17 7.69 -2.18
C GLY A 120 5.80 8.13 -2.67
N PHE A 121 5.45 7.85 -3.93
CA PHE A 121 4.13 8.10 -4.50
C PHE A 121 3.06 7.13 -3.98
N LYS A 122 3.43 5.89 -3.56
CA LYS A 122 2.47 4.83 -3.21
C LYS A 122 1.45 5.26 -2.15
N PRO A 123 1.85 5.91 -1.03
CA PRO A 123 0.90 6.31 0.01
C PRO A 123 -0.11 7.34 -0.48
N PHE A 124 0.28 8.21 -1.42
CA PHE A 124 -0.62 9.20 -2.02
C PHE A 124 -1.64 8.56 -2.95
N VAL A 125 -1.19 7.62 -3.80
CA VAL A 125 -2.07 6.83 -4.67
C VAL A 125 -3.10 6.06 -3.84
N ILE A 126 -2.62 5.33 -2.83
CA ILE A 126 -3.46 4.52 -1.93
C ILE A 126 -4.45 5.43 -1.19
N GLN A 127 -4.00 6.54 -0.61
CA GLN A 127 -4.89 7.44 0.13
C GLN A 127 -5.95 8.10 -0.76
N ASP A 128 -5.59 8.60 -1.95
CA ASP A 128 -6.56 9.25 -2.84
C ASP A 128 -7.60 8.23 -3.32
N ALA A 129 -7.18 7.02 -3.69
CA ALA A 129 -8.11 5.97 -4.08
C ALA A 129 -9.00 5.54 -2.91
N LEU A 130 -8.43 5.35 -1.70
CA LEU A 130 -9.18 4.98 -0.51
C LEU A 130 -10.27 6.00 -0.18
N ARG A 131 -9.93 7.30 -0.25
CA ARG A 131 -10.88 8.41 -0.01
C ARG A 131 -12.03 8.41 -1.03
N ARG A 132 -11.79 8.02 -2.28
CA ARG A 132 -12.79 8.03 -3.35
C ARG A 132 -13.69 6.80 -3.34
N TYR A 133 -13.14 5.64 -3.00
CA TYR A 133 -13.79 4.35 -3.27
C TYR A 133 -14.07 3.52 -2.01
N GLY A 134 -13.51 3.89 -0.86
CA GLY A 134 -13.75 3.24 0.43
C GLY A 134 -12.99 1.91 0.59
N THR A 135 -13.12 0.97 -0.34
CA THR A 135 -12.35 -0.29 -0.33
C THR A 135 -11.59 -0.45 -1.64
N ILE A 136 -10.29 -0.70 -1.55
CA ILE A 136 -9.39 -0.82 -2.70
C ILE A 136 -8.53 -2.08 -2.60
N ILE A 137 -8.13 -2.59 -3.77
CA ILE A 137 -7.04 -3.55 -3.93
C ILE A 137 -5.95 -2.83 -4.71
N TYR A 138 -4.86 -2.46 -4.04
CA TYR A 138 -3.69 -1.89 -4.70
C TYR A 138 -2.77 -3.02 -5.16
N GLY A 139 -2.25 -2.90 -6.38
CA GLY A 139 -1.24 -3.81 -6.92
C GLY A 139 -0.21 -3.06 -7.74
N ASP A 140 1.06 -3.42 -7.59
CA ASP A 140 2.11 -3.01 -8.51
C ASP A 140 1.84 -3.61 -9.90
N SER A 141 2.39 -2.99 -10.94
CA SER A 141 2.25 -3.45 -12.33
C SER A 141 2.80 -4.86 -12.56
N SER A 142 3.65 -5.37 -11.69
CA SER A 142 4.16 -6.75 -11.73
C SER A 142 3.18 -7.80 -11.17
N VAL A 143 2.13 -7.40 -10.45
CA VAL A 143 1.18 -8.34 -9.84
C VAL A 143 0.37 -9.07 -10.91
N ARG A 144 0.17 -10.37 -10.72
CA ARG A 144 -0.64 -11.24 -11.59
C ARG A 144 -1.68 -11.97 -10.76
N PHE A 145 -2.90 -12.03 -11.28
CA PHE A 145 -3.99 -12.77 -10.68
C PHE A 145 -4.14 -14.12 -11.37
N ASN A 146 -4.40 -15.17 -10.61
CA ASN A 146 -4.62 -16.53 -11.12
C ASN A 146 -5.97 -17.12 -10.67
N SER A 147 -6.75 -16.37 -9.89
CA SER A 147 -8.08 -16.76 -9.44
C SER A 147 -8.88 -15.54 -8.98
N ASN A 148 -10.18 -15.74 -8.77
CA ASN A 148 -11.13 -14.76 -8.23
C ASN A 148 -11.55 -15.05 -6.77
N SER A 149 -10.73 -15.82 -6.05
CA SER A 149 -11.12 -16.46 -4.77
C SER A 149 -10.81 -15.64 -3.51
N PHE A 150 -10.54 -14.33 -3.63
CA PHE A 150 -10.11 -13.47 -2.53
C PHE A 150 -11.19 -13.11 -1.49
N ASN A 151 -12.37 -13.74 -1.53
CA ASN A 151 -13.48 -13.45 -0.62
C ASN A 151 -13.10 -13.53 0.88
N PRO A 152 -12.32 -14.52 1.37
CA PRO A 152 -11.93 -14.57 2.78
C PRO A 152 -11.06 -13.37 3.19
N VAL A 153 -10.13 -12.95 2.33
CA VAL A 153 -9.27 -11.78 2.57
C VAL A 153 -10.09 -10.49 2.54
N LEU A 154 -11.06 -10.38 1.64
CA LEU A 154 -11.95 -9.23 1.57
C LEU A 154 -12.85 -9.12 2.81
N ILE A 155 -13.38 -10.25 3.30
CA ILE A 155 -14.16 -10.30 4.55
C ILE A 155 -13.28 -9.92 5.74
N ASP A 156 -12.10 -10.53 5.87
CA ASP A 156 -11.16 -10.22 6.96
C ASP A 156 -10.72 -8.76 6.92
N ASN A 157 -10.42 -8.23 5.73
CA ASN A 157 -10.05 -6.83 5.54
C ASN A 157 -11.20 -5.87 5.84
N TYR A 158 -12.45 -6.24 5.60
CA TYR A 158 -13.59 -5.41 5.99
C TYR A 158 -13.64 -5.20 7.51
N ILE A 159 -13.19 -6.19 8.28
CA ILE A 159 -13.10 -6.12 9.75
C ILE A 159 -11.83 -5.36 10.18
N ARG A 160 -10.69 -5.62 9.53
CA ARG A 160 -9.36 -5.16 9.98
C ARG A 160 -8.88 -3.84 9.35
N GLY A 161 -9.41 -3.48 8.19
CA GLY A 161 -9.09 -2.25 7.47
C GLY A 161 -7.83 -2.29 6.60
N PHE A 162 -6.84 -3.14 6.91
CA PHE A 162 -5.58 -3.20 6.18
C PHE A 162 -5.04 -4.63 6.12
N ALA A 163 -4.73 -5.11 4.92
CA ALA A 163 -4.16 -6.44 4.71
C ALA A 163 -3.00 -6.35 3.72
N ALA A 164 -1.86 -6.89 4.14
CA ALA A 164 -0.61 -6.97 3.41
C ALA A 164 0.00 -8.34 3.65
N ARG A 165 0.86 -8.78 2.73
CA ARG A 165 1.61 -10.03 2.91
C ARG A 165 2.84 -9.75 3.77
N GLU A 166 2.91 -10.34 4.95
CA GLU A 166 4.14 -10.40 5.73
C GLU A 166 5.16 -11.33 5.03
N LEU A 167 6.45 -11.01 5.13
CA LEU A 167 7.56 -11.79 4.56
C LEU A 167 8.39 -12.45 5.67
N PRO A 168 7.98 -13.62 6.19
CA PRO A 168 8.77 -14.35 7.18
C PRO A 168 10.24 -14.52 6.76
N GLY A 169 11.14 -14.33 7.71
CA GLY A 169 12.59 -14.35 7.48
C GLY A 169 13.19 -13.00 7.04
N HIS A 170 12.36 -11.99 6.75
CA HIS A 170 12.81 -10.65 6.39
C HIS A 170 12.53 -9.69 7.55
N SER A 171 13.46 -9.61 8.51
CA SER A 171 13.30 -8.80 9.73
C SER A 171 13.13 -7.31 9.40
N LEU A 172 12.13 -6.65 9.97
CA LEU A 172 11.80 -5.25 9.67
C LEU A 172 13.00 -4.29 9.90
N PRO A 173 13.73 -4.34 11.03
CA PRO A 173 14.97 -3.57 11.24
C PRO A 173 16.03 -3.75 10.16
N CYS A 174 16.08 -4.91 9.52
CA CYS A 174 17.06 -5.24 8.50
C CYS A 174 16.78 -4.56 7.14
N TYR A 175 15.50 -4.27 6.88
CA TYR A 175 15.04 -3.67 5.62
C TYR A 175 14.57 -2.22 5.78
N THR A 176 14.78 -1.62 6.94
CA THR A 176 14.35 -0.27 7.28
C THR A 176 15.53 0.52 7.82
N HIS A 177 15.80 1.71 7.28
CA HIS A 177 16.91 2.52 7.74
C HIS A 177 16.69 3.01 9.19
N VAL A 178 17.78 3.17 9.96
CA VAL A 178 17.71 3.62 11.37
C VAL A 178 17.02 4.98 11.53
N ASP A 179 17.14 5.84 10.52
CA ASP A 179 16.52 7.17 10.51
C ASP A 179 14.99 7.09 10.47
N THR A 180 14.41 6.07 9.82
CA THR A 180 12.97 5.85 9.84
C THR A 180 12.49 5.60 11.27
N PHE A 181 13.18 4.74 12.03
CA PHE A 181 12.85 4.49 13.43
C PHE A 181 13.03 5.75 14.28
N THR A 182 14.13 6.48 14.07
CA THR A 182 14.43 7.73 14.76
C THR A 182 13.37 8.80 14.49
N TRP A 183 12.86 8.88 13.26
CA TRP A 183 11.79 9.78 12.86
C TRP A 183 10.48 9.49 13.62
N PHE A 184 10.18 8.22 13.86
CA PHE A 184 9.06 7.78 14.72
C PHE A 184 9.36 7.86 16.22
N ASN A 185 10.53 8.37 16.62
CA ASN A 185 11.03 8.36 17.99
C ASN A 185 11.01 6.94 18.60
N GLN A 186 11.48 5.96 17.84
CA GLN A 186 11.55 4.56 18.22
C GLN A 186 12.97 4.00 18.09
N SER A 187 13.24 2.93 18.84
CA SER A 187 14.42 2.09 18.62
C SER A 187 14.09 0.93 17.69
N TYR A 188 14.98 0.61 16.75
CA TYR A 188 14.82 -0.56 15.87
C TYR A 188 14.72 -1.87 16.67
N THR A 189 15.33 -1.93 17.86
CA THR A 189 15.30 -3.10 18.76
C THR A 189 13.87 -3.49 19.17
N ASN A 190 12.94 -2.52 19.20
CA ASN A 190 11.53 -2.77 19.48
C ASN A 190 10.84 -3.64 18.41
N PHE A 191 11.48 -3.83 17.26
CA PHE A 191 10.93 -4.48 16.06
C PHE A 191 11.72 -5.72 15.61
N GLU A 192 12.67 -6.24 16.40
CA GLU A 192 13.50 -7.40 16.04
C GLU A 192 12.69 -8.67 15.71
N ASN A 193 11.50 -8.80 16.32
CA ASN A 193 10.58 -9.93 16.12
C ASN A 193 9.42 -9.61 15.15
N ILE A 194 9.54 -8.56 14.34
CA ILE A 194 8.54 -8.17 13.35
C ILE A 194 9.15 -8.36 11.97
N TYR A 195 8.40 -8.97 11.05
CA TYR A 195 8.84 -9.08 9.66
C TYR A 195 8.28 -7.92 8.83
N ILE A 196 8.98 -7.60 7.74
CA ILE A 196 8.51 -6.59 6.79
C ILE A 196 7.28 -7.09 6.03
N ALA A 197 6.34 -6.19 5.76
CA ALA A 197 5.20 -6.45 4.91
C ALA A 197 5.43 -5.94 3.49
N GLU A 198 5.11 -6.77 2.50
CA GLU A 198 5.16 -6.42 1.09
C GLU A 198 4.04 -5.45 0.73
N THR A 199 4.40 -4.29 0.18
CA THR A 199 3.45 -3.26 -0.27
C THR A 199 3.19 -3.30 -1.78
N GLY A 200 3.69 -4.33 -2.47
CA GLY A 200 3.42 -4.58 -3.88
C GLY A 200 1.99 -5.07 -4.13
N PHE A 201 1.31 -5.59 -3.12
CA PHE A 201 -0.10 -5.96 -3.16
C PHE A 201 -0.76 -5.71 -1.81
N LEU A 202 -1.82 -4.90 -1.79
CA LEU A 202 -2.52 -4.50 -0.56
C LEU A 202 -4.03 -4.56 -0.76
N VAL A 203 -4.75 -5.00 0.26
CA VAL A 203 -6.21 -4.81 0.35
C VAL A 203 -6.46 -3.82 1.48
N VAL A 204 -7.20 -2.75 1.21
CA VAL A 204 -7.36 -1.65 2.15
C VAL A 204 -8.80 -1.17 2.16
N THR A 205 -9.41 -1.12 3.35
CA THR A 205 -10.75 -0.58 3.60
C THR A 205 -10.65 0.65 4.49
N ASP A 206 -11.44 1.67 4.18
CA ASP A 206 -11.49 2.92 4.91
C ASP A 206 -12.10 2.71 6.29
N THR A 207 -11.23 2.62 7.29
CA THR A 207 -11.57 2.47 8.70
C THR A 207 -10.80 3.52 9.50
N PHE A 208 -11.20 3.72 10.76
CA PHE A 208 -10.44 4.57 11.68
C PHE A 208 -8.96 4.17 11.77
N LEU A 209 -8.68 2.87 11.92
CA LEU A 209 -7.31 2.35 11.99
C LEU A 209 -6.54 2.62 10.70
N THR A 210 -7.14 2.34 9.55
CA THR A 210 -6.53 2.60 8.24
C THR A 210 -6.19 4.08 8.05
N ARG A 211 -7.05 4.99 8.49
CA ARG A 211 -6.77 6.44 8.43
C ARG A 211 -5.58 6.84 9.31
N LEU A 212 -5.39 6.21 10.46
CA LEU A 212 -4.21 6.43 11.30
C LEU A 212 -2.93 5.93 10.62
N ILE A 213 -2.98 4.72 10.05
CA ILE A 213 -1.85 4.13 9.29
C ILE A 213 -1.49 5.04 8.10
N MET A 214 -2.48 5.41 7.28
CA MET A 214 -2.25 6.25 6.11
C MET A 214 -1.74 7.64 6.47
N LYS A 215 -2.22 8.22 7.59
CA LYS A 215 -1.69 9.50 8.09
C LYS A 215 -0.19 9.39 8.38
N ALA A 216 0.23 8.37 9.14
CA ALA A 216 1.64 8.14 9.44
C ALA A 216 2.47 7.88 8.17
N TRP A 217 1.94 7.06 7.26
CA TRP A 217 2.63 6.70 6.01
C TRP A 217 2.82 7.91 5.09
N LEU A 218 1.79 8.77 4.93
CA LEU A 218 1.89 10.00 4.15
C LEU A 218 2.86 11.00 4.78
N THR A 219 2.82 11.19 6.09
CA THR A 219 3.74 12.10 6.76
C THR A 219 5.19 11.63 6.66
N CYS A 220 5.43 10.32 6.76
CA CYS A 220 6.75 9.74 6.53
C CYS A 220 7.19 9.93 5.07
N ALA A 221 6.30 9.70 4.09
CA ALA A 221 6.64 9.84 2.68
C ALA A 221 7.02 11.28 2.28
N LEU A 222 6.49 12.29 2.99
CA LEU A 222 6.83 13.70 2.78
C LEU A 222 8.23 14.07 3.31
N GLU A 223 8.83 13.26 4.17
CA GLU A 223 10.11 13.54 4.83
C GLU A 223 11.19 12.59 4.31
N SER A 224 12.23 13.13 3.66
CA SER A 224 13.31 12.31 3.07
C SER A 224 13.99 11.40 4.09
N ASP A 225 14.17 11.90 5.32
CA ASP A 225 14.81 11.21 6.44
C ASP A 225 14.01 9.97 6.88
N CYS A 226 12.68 9.98 6.68
CA CYS A 226 11.84 8.85 7.04
C CYS A 226 11.79 7.79 5.95
N LEU A 227 11.65 8.20 4.68
CA LEU A 227 11.37 7.27 3.58
C LEU A 227 12.62 6.70 2.91
N VAL A 228 13.65 7.52 2.70
CA VAL A 228 14.76 7.17 1.80
C VAL A 228 16.07 7.05 2.58
N SER A 229 16.38 8.06 3.41
CA SER A 229 17.71 8.34 3.97
C SER A 229 18.86 8.23 2.95
N TYR A 230 19.60 9.33 2.76
CA TYR A 230 20.62 9.42 1.71
C TYR A 230 21.88 8.56 1.97
N GLU A 231 21.99 7.93 3.15
CA GLU A 231 23.14 7.12 3.58
C GLU A 231 22.77 5.64 3.83
N SER A 232 21.72 5.14 3.17
CA SER A 232 21.25 3.78 3.39
C SER A 232 22.27 2.72 2.94
N GLU A 233 23.01 2.16 3.90
CA GLU A 233 23.76 0.90 3.75
C GLU A 233 22.93 -0.26 4.31
N THR A 234 22.82 -1.36 3.58
CA THR A 234 22.22 -2.60 4.11
C THR A 234 23.12 -3.11 5.24
N LYS A 235 22.69 -2.95 6.49
CA LYS A 235 23.38 -3.51 7.67
C LYS A 235 22.55 -4.66 8.24
N CYS A 236 22.82 -5.84 7.68
CA CYS A 236 22.48 -7.17 8.16
C CYS A 236 23.70 -8.06 7.89
#